data_AF-A0A1F8SNV9-F1
#
_entry.id   AF-A0A1F8SNV9-F1
#
_cell.length_a   1.000
_cell.length_b   1.000
_cell.length_c   1.000
_cell.angle_alpha   90.00
_cell.angle_beta   90.00
_cell.angle_gamma   90.00
#
_symmetry.space_group_name_H-M   'P 1'
#
loop_
_entity.id
_entity.type
_entity.pdbx_description
1 polymer ?
#
loop_
_entity_poly.entity_id
_entity_poly.type
_entity_poly.pdbx_seq_one_letter_code
_entity_poly.pdbx_strand_id
1 'polypeptide(L)'
;MAGEIWQIGKKVMKGLSSEGMYEVLDYETTLKLHDAKGTKATLKKREKVRYLQDNIIAYQDQAWGDGKILQNYRCKPGVAVDKYRSGYKTHILISLREVKNRGDIDEFNIQWGISRGFLSPTGFWGTDVDHRTELVKVEVVFPKNRPPMKISVLEKNL
;
A
#
# COMPACT_ATOMS: atom_id res chain seq x y z
N MET A 1 12.63 -41.62 10.50
CA MET A 1 11.71 -41.07 11.53
C MET A 1 12.18 -39.74 12.14
N ALA A 2 13.44 -39.57 12.59
CA ALA A 2 13.90 -38.29 13.16
C ALA A 2 14.03 -37.13 12.15
N GLY A 3 14.42 -37.42 10.89
CA GLY A 3 14.62 -36.40 9.86
C GLY A 3 13.33 -35.77 9.33
N GLU A 4 12.21 -36.51 9.30
CA GLU A 4 10.91 -36.01 8.82
C GLU A 4 10.25 -35.10 9.86
N ILE A 5 10.37 -35.42 11.14
CA ILE A 5 9.88 -34.59 12.26
C ILE A 5 10.60 -33.23 12.27
N TRP A 6 11.90 -33.20 11.96
CA TRP A 6 12.67 -31.96 11.84
C TRP A 6 12.22 -31.06 10.67
N GLN A 7 11.88 -31.66 9.53
CA GLN A 7 11.38 -30.91 8.36
C GLN A 7 9.96 -30.38 8.58
N ILE A 8 9.10 -31.14 9.27
CA ILE A 8 7.77 -30.70 9.70
C ILE A 8 7.91 -29.57 10.71
N GLY A 9 8.80 -29.70 11.71
CA GLY A 9 9.12 -28.64 12.67
C GLY A 9 9.61 -27.36 12.01
N LYS A 10 10.48 -27.45 10.99
CA LYS A 10 10.90 -26.30 10.17
C LYS A 10 9.77 -25.68 9.35
N LYS A 11 8.84 -26.48 8.81
CA LYS A 11 7.67 -25.97 8.07
C LYS A 11 6.68 -25.26 8.99
N VAL A 12 6.45 -25.80 10.19
CA VAL A 12 5.58 -25.19 11.21
C VAL A 12 6.23 -23.92 11.75
N MET A 13 7.54 -23.94 12.05
CA MET A 13 8.28 -22.71 12.38
C MET A 13 8.29 -21.71 11.23
N LYS A 14 8.38 -22.14 9.98
CA LYS A 14 8.27 -21.23 8.82
C LYS A 14 6.89 -20.58 8.70
N GLY A 15 5.83 -21.36 8.89
CA GLY A 15 4.44 -20.89 8.91
C GLY A 15 4.11 -20.00 10.12
N LEU A 16 4.84 -20.14 11.23
CA LEU A 16 4.81 -19.26 12.39
C LEU A 16 5.77 -18.05 12.26
N SER A 17 6.75 -18.10 11.35
CA SER A 17 7.81 -17.07 11.22
C SER A 17 7.57 -16.00 10.15
N SER A 18 6.52 -16.13 9.33
CA SER A 18 6.22 -15.14 8.29
C SER A 18 5.15 -14.14 8.73
N GLU A 19 5.21 -13.67 9.98
CA GLU A 19 4.32 -12.60 10.45
C GLU A 19 4.52 -11.26 9.68
N GLY A 20 5.57 -11.17 8.85
CA GLY A 20 5.96 -9.94 8.15
C GLY A 20 6.82 -9.05 9.05
N MET A 21 7.37 -7.95 8.52
CA MET A 21 8.11 -6.97 9.33
C MET A 21 7.17 -6.13 10.20
N TYR A 22 5.92 -6.01 9.78
CA TYR A 22 4.85 -5.28 10.45
C TYR A 22 3.48 -5.88 10.08
N GLU A 23 2.48 -5.63 10.92
CA GLU A 23 1.06 -5.78 10.58
C GLU A 23 0.41 -4.41 10.40
N VAL A 24 -0.66 -4.37 9.63
CA VAL A 24 -1.44 -3.16 9.36
C VAL A 24 -2.70 -3.18 10.22
N LEU A 25 -2.83 -2.18 11.09
CA LEU A 25 -3.99 -2.03 11.98
C LEU A 25 -5.12 -1.32 11.24
N ASP A 26 -4.80 -0.22 10.56
CA ASP A 26 -5.75 0.54 9.76
C ASP A 26 -5.15 0.85 8.40
N TYR A 27 -5.82 0.44 7.33
CA TYR A 27 -5.51 0.85 5.97
C TYR A 27 -6.63 1.71 5.41
N GLU A 28 -6.37 2.98 5.13
CA GLU A 28 -7.31 3.87 4.48
C GLU A 28 -6.71 4.49 3.23
N THR A 29 -7.49 4.51 2.14
CA THR A 29 -7.09 5.14 0.90
C THR A 29 -8.24 5.91 0.28
N THR A 30 -7.93 7.11 -0.20
CA THR A 30 -8.88 7.96 -0.92
C THR A 30 -8.30 8.33 -2.28
N LEU A 31 -8.92 7.82 -3.35
CA LEU A 31 -8.69 8.26 -4.71
C LEU A 31 -9.68 9.36 -5.07
N LYS A 32 -9.19 10.55 -5.41
CA LYS A 32 -10.03 11.66 -5.86
C LYS A 32 -9.75 12.02 -7.31
N LEU A 33 -10.76 11.90 -8.17
CA LEU A 33 -10.74 12.42 -9.54
C LEU A 33 -11.15 13.89 -9.50
N HIS A 34 -10.35 14.76 -10.11
CA HIS A 34 -10.58 16.21 -10.06
C HIS A 34 -11.29 16.76 -11.29
N ASP A 35 -11.32 16.03 -12.40
CA ASP A 35 -11.93 16.47 -13.65
C ASP A 35 -12.66 15.34 -14.38
N ALA A 36 -13.63 15.71 -15.22
CA ALA A 36 -14.44 14.76 -15.96
C ALA A 36 -13.66 13.98 -17.03
N LYS A 37 -12.52 14.51 -17.49
CA LYS A 37 -11.67 13.86 -18.50
C LYS A 37 -10.74 12.81 -17.87
N GLY A 38 -10.66 12.74 -16.54
CA GLY A 38 -9.76 11.86 -15.79
C GLY A 38 -8.28 12.22 -15.95
N THR A 39 -7.99 13.47 -16.31
CA THR A 39 -6.63 13.93 -16.57
C THR A 39 -5.87 14.28 -15.30
N LYS A 40 -6.57 14.53 -14.19
CA LYS A 40 -5.99 14.88 -12.89
C LYS A 40 -6.68 14.12 -11.77
N ALA A 41 -5.89 13.42 -10.96
CA ALA A 41 -6.34 12.76 -9.75
C ALA A 41 -5.31 12.92 -8.62
N THR A 42 -5.75 12.66 -7.39
CA THR A 42 -4.88 12.59 -6.21
C THR A 42 -5.21 11.32 -5.44
N LEU A 43 -4.18 10.62 -4.99
CA LEU A 43 -4.32 9.58 -3.99
C LEU A 43 -3.85 10.12 -2.63
N LYS A 44 -4.61 9.82 -1.60
CA LYS A 44 -4.19 9.90 -0.20
C LYS A 44 -4.28 8.52 0.42
N LYS A 45 -3.31 8.20 1.27
CA LYS A 45 -3.20 6.93 1.98
C LYS A 45 -2.84 7.22 3.44
N ARG A 46 -3.60 6.63 4.37
CA ARG A 46 -3.34 6.59 5.80
C ARG A 46 -3.14 5.11 6.16
N GLU A 47 -1.98 4.76 6.69
CA GLU A 47 -1.66 3.37 7.02
C GLU A 47 -1.04 3.32 8.41
N LYS A 48 -1.77 2.75 9.37
CA LYS A 48 -1.31 2.56 10.74
C LYS A 48 -0.74 1.15 10.88
N VAL A 49 0.53 1.05 11.25
CA VAL A 49 1.24 -0.23 11.32
C VAL A 49 1.80 -0.48 12.71
N ARG A 50 1.87 -1.76 13.10
CA ARG A 50 2.59 -2.22 14.31
C ARG A 50 3.79 -3.04 13.87
N TYR A 51 4.98 -2.68 14.33
CA TYR A 51 6.20 -3.40 14.00
C TYR A 51 6.27 -4.75 14.72
N LEU A 52 6.64 -5.79 13.98
CA LEU A 52 6.73 -7.16 14.48
C LEU A 52 8.18 -7.63 14.61
N GLN A 53 9.14 -6.71 14.47
CA GLN A 53 10.57 -6.96 14.55
C GLN A 53 11.29 -5.77 15.16
N ASP A 54 12.48 -6.02 15.71
CA ASP A 54 13.37 -4.97 16.23
C ASP A 54 14.26 -4.38 15.15
N ASN A 55 14.80 -3.18 15.39
CA ASN A 55 15.77 -2.51 14.53
C ASN A 55 15.28 -2.17 13.11
N ILE A 56 14.00 -1.87 12.94
CA ILE A 56 13.43 -1.43 11.67
C ILE A 56 13.77 0.04 11.42
N ILE A 57 14.41 0.33 10.30
CA ILE A 57 14.87 1.69 9.93
C ILE A 57 14.20 2.24 8.66
N ALA A 58 13.44 1.40 7.96
CA ALA A 58 12.83 1.73 6.69
C ALA A 58 11.44 1.09 6.54
N TYR A 59 10.62 1.74 5.74
CA TYR A 59 9.30 1.28 5.33
C TYR A 59 9.24 1.24 3.80
N GLN A 60 8.52 0.27 3.23
CA GLN A 60 8.36 0.15 1.79
C GLN A 60 6.91 0.45 1.41
N ASP A 61 6.69 1.48 0.61
CA ASP A 61 5.41 1.76 -0.02
C ASP A 61 5.42 1.27 -1.49
N GLN A 62 4.24 1.06 -2.06
CA GLN A 62 4.10 0.57 -3.44
C GLN A 62 3.00 1.33 -4.19
N ALA A 63 3.24 1.58 -5.48
CA ALA A 63 2.28 2.21 -6.36
C ALA A 63 2.34 1.63 -7.78
N TRP A 64 1.18 1.53 -8.41
CA TRP A 64 1.02 1.17 -9.81
C TRP A 64 -0.19 1.90 -10.40
N GLY A 65 -0.30 1.90 -11.72
CA GLY A 65 -1.42 2.50 -12.43
C GLY A 65 -0.99 3.22 -13.70
N ASP A 66 -2.00 3.71 -14.42
CA ASP A 66 -1.82 4.37 -15.70
C ASP A 66 -1.39 5.84 -15.56
N GLY A 67 -0.85 6.38 -16.65
CA GLY A 67 -0.44 7.77 -16.73
C GLY A 67 0.84 8.05 -15.93
N LYS A 68 1.00 9.30 -15.48
CA LYS A 68 2.14 9.73 -14.67
C LYS A 68 1.74 9.75 -13.20
N ILE A 69 2.09 8.69 -12.48
CA ILE A 69 1.83 8.53 -11.04
C ILE A 69 2.95 9.16 -10.18
N LEU A 70 2.78 9.14 -8.85
CA LEU A 70 3.77 9.59 -7.86
C LEU A 70 4.21 11.07 -8.00
N GLN A 71 3.41 11.91 -8.65
CA GLN A 71 3.71 13.34 -8.79
C GLN A 71 3.60 14.04 -7.44
N ASN A 72 4.62 14.83 -7.08
CA ASN A 72 4.67 15.52 -5.79
C ASN A 72 4.41 14.56 -4.61
N TYR A 73 4.99 13.34 -4.68
CA TYR A 73 4.89 12.35 -3.62
C TYR A 73 5.38 12.92 -2.29
N ARG A 74 4.55 12.80 -1.26
CA ARG A 74 4.86 13.22 0.11
C ARG A 74 4.48 12.10 1.06
N CYS A 75 5.33 11.85 2.05
CA CYS A 75 5.08 10.90 3.13
C CYS A 75 5.50 11.51 4.47
N LYS A 76 4.83 11.07 5.54
CA LYS A 76 5.23 11.22 6.95
C LYS A 76 4.65 10.03 7.74
N PRO A 77 5.35 9.48 8.76
CA PRO A 77 6.72 9.77 9.13
C PRO A 77 7.73 9.33 8.06
N GLY A 78 8.99 9.73 8.25
CA GLY A 78 10.08 9.38 7.36
C GLY A 78 10.19 10.24 6.09
N VAL A 79 11.11 9.82 5.21
CA VAL A 79 11.45 10.49 3.95
C VAL A 79 11.64 9.44 2.86
N ALA A 80 10.99 9.60 1.71
CA ALA A 80 11.27 8.78 0.53
C ALA A 80 12.71 9.03 0.06
N VAL A 81 13.56 7.99 0.13
CA VAL A 81 14.99 8.07 -0.20
C VAL A 81 15.33 7.38 -1.52
N ASP A 82 14.49 6.48 -2.00
CA ASP A 82 14.66 5.84 -3.30
C ASP A 82 13.31 5.43 -3.92
N LYS A 83 13.29 5.29 -5.26
CA LYS A 83 12.15 4.78 -6.03
C LYS A 83 12.66 3.94 -7.20
N TYR A 84 12.23 2.69 -7.28
CA TYR A 84 12.59 1.79 -8.37
C TYR A 84 11.39 0.98 -8.84
N ARG A 85 11.45 0.52 -10.09
CA ARG A 85 10.39 -0.28 -10.70
C ARG A 85 10.75 -1.76 -10.61
N SER A 86 9.81 -2.58 -10.16
CA SER A 86 9.88 -4.04 -10.20
C SER A 86 8.60 -4.58 -10.81
N GLY A 87 8.71 -5.12 -12.03
CA GLY A 87 7.55 -5.51 -12.84
C GLY A 87 6.61 -4.33 -13.12
N TYR A 88 5.33 -4.50 -12.77
CA TYR A 88 4.31 -3.46 -12.96
C TYR A 88 4.20 -2.47 -11.79
N LYS A 89 4.87 -2.75 -10.65
CA LYS A 89 4.85 -1.92 -9.45
C LYS A 89 6.08 -1.01 -9.39
N THR A 90 5.90 0.18 -8.84
CA THR A 90 6.98 1.04 -8.36
C THR A 90 7.05 0.91 -6.85
N HIS A 91 8.23 0.56 -6.34
CA HIS A 91 8.54 0.52 -4.91
C HIS A 91 9.13 1.86 -4.49
N ILE A 92 8.73 2.34 -3.31
CA ILE A 92 9.25 3.55 -2.69
C ILE A 92 9.86 3.15 -1.36
N LEU A 93 11.17 3.38 -1.21
CA LEU A 93 11.86 3.18 0.05
C LEU A 93 11.75 4.45 0.90
N ILE A 94 11.13 4.34 2.07
CA ILE A 94 10.96 5.41 3.04
C ILE A 94 11.92 5.16 4.20
N SER A 95 12.89 6.05 4.40
CA SER A 95 13.74 6.04 5.59
C SER A 95 12.95 6.62 6.78
N LEU A 96 12.86 5.89 7.88
CA LEU A 96 12.13 6.31 9.08
C LEU A 96 12.83 7.42 9.87
N ARG A 97 14.13 7.61 9.64
CA ARG A 97 15.02 8.55 10.36
C ARG A 97 15.21 8.25 11.84
N GLU A 98 14.64 7.15 12.31
CA GLU A 98 14.81 6.59 13.64
C GLU A 98 14.71 5.06 13.56
N VAL A 99 15.13 4.39 14.63
CA VAL A 99 15.05 2.93 14.75
C VAL A 99 13.75 2.59 15.46
N LYS A 100 12.92 1.75 14.83
CA LYS A 100 11.69 1.20 15.40
C LYS A 100 11.92 -0.21 15.89
N ASN A 101 11.28 -0.54 17.01
CA ASN A 101 11.37 -1.84 17.64
C ASN A 101 10.01 -2.54 17.67
N ARG A 102 10.03 -3.81 18.04
CA ARG A 102 8.82 -4.62 18.12
C ARG A 102 7.80 -3.95 19.03
N GLY A 103 6.57 -3.84 18.54
CA GLY A 103 5.45 -3.23 19.25
C GLY A 103 5.30 -1.73 19.03
N ASP A 104 6.31 -1.04 18.49
CA ASP A 104 6.17 0.35 18.08
C ASP A 104 5.08 0.48 17.02
N ILE A 105 4.45 1.65 16.98
CA ILE A 105 3.37 1.96 16.05
C ILE A 105 3.70 3.27 15.32
N ASP A 106 3.56 3.23 14.01
CA ASP A 106 3.61 4.43 13.17
C ASP A 106 2.33 4.57 12.34
N GLU A 107 2.01 5.81 12.00
CA GLU A 107 0.90 6.15 11.10
C GLU A 107 1.41 6.91 9.87
N PHE A 108 1.51 6.18 8.77
CA PHE A 108 1.96 6.71 7.48
C PHE A 108 0.85 7.48 6.79
N ASN A 109 1.10 8.77 6.58
CA ASN A 109 0.30 9.68 5.80
C ASN A 109 1.02 9.96 4.47
N ILE A 110 0.55 9.32 3.41
CA ILE A 110 1.16 9.33 2.09
C ILE A 110 0.19 9.97 1.08
N GLN A 111 0.71 10.78 0.17
CA GLN A 111 -0.09 11.36 -0.90
C GLN A 111 0.72 11.58 -2.17
N TRP A 112 0.05 11.48 -3.32
CA TRP A 112 0.62 11.89 -4.60
C TRP A 112 -0.44 12.28 -5.62
N GLY A 113 -0.01 13.00 -6.64
CA GLY A 113 -0.79 13.32 -7.83
C GLY A 113 -0.63 12.27 -8.92
N ILE A 114 -1.68 12.14 -9.72
CA ILE A 114 -1.74 11.29 -10.91
C ILE A 114 -2.19 12.19 -12.06
N SER A 115 -1.47 12.17 -13.18
CA SER A 115 -1.93 12.82 -14.41
C SER A 115 -2.17 11.83 -15.52
N ARG A 116 -3.24 12.06 -16.27
CA ARG A 116 -3.69 11.22 -17.39
C ARG A 116 -3.84 9.74 -17.02
N GLY A 117 -4.29 9.45 -15.79
CA GLY A 117 -4.45 8.08 -15.28
C GLY A 117 -5.85 7.47 -15.46
N PHE A 118 -6.88 8.28 -15.73
CA PHE A 118 -8.29 7.82 -15.78
C PHE A 118 -9.00 8.23 -17.08
N LEU A 119 -8.31 8.08 -18.20
CA LEU A 119 -8.78 8.52 -19.53
C LEU A 119 -9.85 7.60 -20.12
N SER A 120 -9.88 6.33 -19.72
CA SER A 120 -10.88 5.37 -20.19
C SER A 120 -12.25 5.63 -19.56
N PRO A 121 -13.37 5.38 -20.28
CA PRO A 121 -14.72 5.43 -19.73
C PRO A 121 -14.92 4.46 -18.55
N THR A 122 -14.23 3.31 -18.60
CA THR A 122 -14.14 2.33 -17.51
C THR A 122 -12.74 2.36 -16.91
N GLY A 123 -12.63 2.09 -15.61
CA GLY A 123 -11.34 2.03 -14.95
C GLY A 123 -11.43 1.19 -13.69
N PHE A 124 -10.28 0.80 -13.19
CA PHE A 124 -10.16 0.15 -11.90
C PHE A 124 -9.11 0.89 -11.08
N TRP A 125 -9.28 0.78 -9.77
CA TRP A 125 -8.25 1.08 -8.80
C TRP A 125 -8.28 -0.08 -7.81
N GLY A 126 -7.10 -0.53 -7.40
CA GLY A 126 -6.95 -1.65 -6.49
C GLY A 126 -5.96 -1.30 -5.40
N THR A 127 -6.07 -2.04 -4.31
CA THR A 127 -5.08 -2.08 -3.23
C THR A 127 -4.68 -3.52 -3.03
N ASP A 128 -3.38 -3.75 -2.84
CA ASP A 128 -2.84 -5.07 -2.56
C ASP A 128 -2.58 -5.15 -1.05
N VAL A 129 -3.16 -6.16 -0.41
CA VAL A 129 -3.08 -6.40 1.03
C VAL A 129 -2.07 -7.52 1.25
N ASP A 130 -0.79 -7.15 1.20
CA ASP A 130 0.33 -8.11 1.24
C ASP A 130 0.78 -8.43 2.67
N HIS A 131 0.24 -7.72 3.67
CA HIS A 131 0.50 -7.89 5.09
C HIS A 131 -0.80 -8.23 5.83
N ARG A 132 -0.70 -8.89 6.98
CA ARG A 132 -1.84 -9.07 7.89
C ARG A 132 -2.45 -7.69 8.16
N THR A 133 -3.71 -7.52 7.79
CA THR A 133 -4.42 -6.24 7.86
C THR A 133 -5.75 -6.42 8.59
N GLU A 134 -6.00 -5.64 9.63
CA GLU A 134 -7.23 -5.74 10.43
C GLU A 134 -8.40 -5.02 9.76
N LEU A 135 -8.17 -3.80 9.27
CA LEU A 135 -9.21 -2.97 8.65
C LEU A 135 -8.74 -2.38 7.31
N VAL A 136 -9.61 -2.48 6.30
CA VAL A 136 -9.42 -1.85 4.98
C VAL A 136 -10.58 -0.90 4.69
N LYS A 137 -10.26 0.36 4.42
CA LYS A 137 -11.18 1.39 3.95
C LYS A 137 -10.69 1.99 2.64
N VAL A 138 -11.60 2.05 1.68
CA VAL A 138 -11.33 2.37 0.29
C VAL A 138 -12.38 3.36 -0.17
N GLU A 139 -11.96 4.57 -0.54
CA GLU A 139 -12.83 5.66 -0.96
C GLU A 139 -12.47 6.13 -2.36
N VAL A 140 -13.47 6.26 -3.24
CA VAL A 140 -13.31 6.88 -4.56
C VAL A 140 -14.25 8.07 -4.68
N VAL A 141 -13.67 9.24 -4.92
CA VAL A 141 -14.40 10.50 -5.04
C VAL A 141 -14.39 10.95 -6.50
N PHE A 142 -15.57 10.98 -7.10
CA PHE A 142 -15.79 11.43 -8.47
C PHE A 142 -16.17 12.92 -8.51
N PRO A 143 -15.79 13.66 -9.57
CA PRO A 143 -16.27 15.04 -9.74
C PRO A 143 -17.76 15.02 -10.11
N LYS A 144 -18.51 16.06 -9.71
CA LYS A 144 -19.97 16.14 -9.89
C LYS A 144 -20.44 15.91 -11.33
N ASN A 145 -19.63 16.30 -12.31
CA ASN A 145 -19.90 16.19 -13.74
C ASN A 145 -19.40 14.88 -14.38
N ARG A 146 -18.87 13.93 -13.60
CA ARG A 146 -18.53 12.57 -14.03
C ARG A 146 -18.86 11.57 -12.92
N PRO A 147 -20.15 11.42 -12.54
CA PRO A 147 -20.54 10.45 -11.53
C PRO A 147 -20.26 9.03 -12.03
N PRO A 148 -20.03 8.06 -11.11
CA PRO A 148 -19.91 6.67 -11.48
C PRO A 148 -21.27 6.15 -11.97
N MET A 149 -21.28 5.50 -13.13
CA MET A 149 -22.49 4.86 -13.67
C MET A 149 -22.73 3.47 -13.07
N LYS A 150 -21.64 2.79 -12.71
CA LYS A 150 -21.64 1.46 -12.09
C LYS A 150 -20.40 1.32 -11.23
N ILE A 151 -20.55 0.69 -10.07
CA ILE A 151 -19.44 0.34 -9.17
C ILE A 151 -19.55 -1.15 -8.88
N SER A 152 -18.41 -1.84 -8.93
CA SER A 152 -18.27 -3.22 -8.49
C SER A 152 -16.99 -3.34 -7.68
N VAL A 153 -17.06 -4.06 -6.57
CA VAL A 153 -15.89 -4.40 -5.77
C VAL A 153 -15.55 -5.86 -6.08
N LEU A 154 -14.27 -6.12 -6.37
CA LEU A 154 -13.76 -7.47 -6.60
C LEU A 154 -12.64 -7.71 -5.59
N GLU A 155 -12.82 -8.76 -4.79
CA GLU A 155 -11.79 -9.28 -3.90
C GLU A 155 -11.22 -10.55 -4.52
N LYS A 156 -9.89 -10.68 -4.52
CA LYS A 156 -9.21 -11.86 -5.06
C LYS A 156 -8.09 -12.27 -4.11
N ASN A 157 -8.19 -13.49 -3.59
CA ASN A 157 -7.09 -14.14 -2.88
C ASN A 157 -6.12 -14.70 -3.93
N LEU A 158 -4.85 -14.29 -3.85
CA LEU A 158 -3.77 -14.75 -4.73
C LEU A 158 -2.95 -15.85 -4.06
#